data_AF-A0A1J5KT79-F1
#
_entry.id   AF-A0A1J5KT79-F1
#
_cell.length_a   1.000
_cell.length_b   1.000
_cell.length_c   1.000
_cell.angle_alpha   90.00
_cell.angle_beta   90.00
_cell.angle_gamma   90.00
#
_symmetry.space_group_name_H-M   'P 1'
#
loop_
_entity.id
_entity.type
_entity.pdbx_description
1 polymer ?
#
loop_
_entity_poly.entity_id
_entity_poly.type
_entity_poly.pdbx_seq_one_letter_code
_entity_poly.pdbx_strand_id
1 'polypeptide(L)'
;MKNFLILTTTLLLLTGCGLTTARPKLEMTLAQAAFISAKEAGGQSLAPALYRKAEFYYLKAKSSYRRKFFNKAKKYADLSKRFSEKAEFKAYKKKALDNI
;
A
#
# COMPACT_ATOMS: atom_id res chain seq x y z
N MET A 1 19.23 45.90 9.29
CA MET A 1 18.36 45.00 10.09
C MET A 1 17.11 44.53 9.34
N LYS A 2 16.39 45.40 8.62
CA LYS A 2 15.15 45.05 7.87
C LYS A 2 15.34 43.93 6.84
N ASN A 3 16.43 43.96 6.06
CA ASN A 3 16.74 42.92 5.06
C ASN A 3 17.12 41.56 5.68
N PHE A 4 17.70 41.56 6.88
CA PHE A 4 18.04 40.33 7.60
C PHE A 4 16.77 39.64 8.15
N LEU A 5 15.80 40.43 8.60
CA LEU A 5 14.51 39.93 9.08
C LEU A 5 13.64 39.38 7.94
N ILE A 6 13.72 39.98 6.74
CA ILE A 6 13.02 39.49 5.55
C ILE A 6 13.61 38.15 5.11
N LEU A 7 14.95 38.05 5.04
CA LEU A 7 15.66 36.85 4.59
C LEU A 7 15.38 35.62 5.49
N THR A 8 15.36 35.80 6.81
CA THR A 8 15.05 34.72 7.76
C THR A 8 13.58 34.28 7.68
N THR A 9 12.65 35.21 7.42
CA THR A 9 11.23 34.90 7.23
C THR A 9 10.98 34.11 5.94
N THR A 10 11.66 34.46 4.84
CA THR A 10 11.56 33.72 3.56
C THR A 10 12.12 32.30 3.68
N LEU A 11 13.20 32.11 4.45
CA LEU A 11 13.80 30.79 4.67
C LEU A 11 12.88 29.86 5.48
N LEU A 12 12.11 30.39 6.44
CA LEU A 12 11.14 29.61 7.22
C LEU A 12 9.96 29.10 6.37
N LEU A 13 9.49 29.90 5.40
CA LEU A 13 8.35 29.54 4.56
C LEU A 13 8.68 28.42 3.55
N LEU A 14 9.96 28.30 3.15
CA LEU A 14 10.40 27.26 2.21
C LEU A 14 10.57 25.87 2.85
N THR A 15 10.67 25.78 4.19
CA THR A 15 10.88 24.49 4.88
C THR A 15 9.59 23.79 5.34
N GLY A 16 8.43 24.46 5.25
CA GLY A 16 7.15 23.96 5.78
C GLY A 16 6.40 22.93 4.90
N CYS A 17 6.86 22.59 3.70
CA CYS A 17 6.05 21.87 2.70
C CYS A 17 5.89 20.34 2.94
N GLY A 18 6.48 19.78 4.01
CA GLY A 18 6.50 18.32 4.23
C GLY A 18 5.33 17.73 5.06
N LEU A 19 4.50 18.55 5.70
CA LEU A 19 3.55 18.11 6.73
C LEU A 19 2.16 17.71 6.23
N THR A 20 1.86 17.88 4.94
CA THR A 20 0.51 17.68 4.38
C THR A 20 0.28 16.30 3.76
N THR A 21 1.01 15.26 4.16
CA THR A 21 0.73 13.91 3.64
C THR A 21 -0.56 13.36 4.26
N ALA A 22 -1.62 13.29 3.46
CA ALA A 22 -2.91 12.74 3.88
C ALA A 22 -2.79 11.25 4.28
N ARG A 23 -3.51 10.86 5.34
CA ARG A 23 -3.55 9.47 5.81
C ARG A 23 -4.31 8.59 4.80
N PRO A 24 -3.69 7.55 4.20
CA PRO A 24 -4.27 6.77 3.11
C PRO A 24 -5.21 5.68 3.64
N LYS A 25 -6.30 6.07 4.31
CA LYS A 25 -7.24 5.11 4.94
C LYS A 25 -7.88 4.22 3.88
N LEU A 26 -8.35 4.82 2.78
CA LEU A 26 -9.05 4.11 1.72
C LEU A 26 -8.15 3.05 1.07
N GLU A 27 -6.92 3.42 0.69
CA GLU A 27 -6.00 2.51 0.03
C GLU A 27 -5.60 1.34 0.93
N MET A 28 -5.44 1.58 2.24
CA MET A 28 -5.18 0.52 3.21
C MET A 28 -6.37 -0.46 3.32
N THR A 29 -7.60 0.05 3.36
CA THR A 29 -8.81 -0.79 3.41
C THR A 29 -8.97 -1.62 2.14
N LEU A 30 -8.74 -1.02 0.96
CA LEU A 30 -8.81 -1.75 -0.32
C LEU A 30 -7.74 -2.85 -0.41
N ALA A 31 -6.51 -2.56 0.04
CA ALA A 31 -5.44 -3.56 0.08
C ALA A 31 -5.77 -4.72 1.03
N GLN A 32 -6.38 -4.43 2.18
CA GLN A 32 -6.83 -5.44 3.13
C GLN A 32 -7.95 -6.31 2.53
N ALA A 33 -8.98 -5.70 1.95
CA ALA A 33 -10.07 -6.41 1.31
C ALA A 33 -9.55 -7.35 0.22
N ALA A 34 -8.75 -6.84 -0.71
CA ALA A 34 -8.16 -7.65 -1.78
C ALA A 34 -7.30 -8.81 -1.24
N PHE A 35 -6.51 -8.58 -0.19
CA PHE A 35 -5.70 -9.64 0.43
C PHE A 35 -6.55 -10.74 1.06
N ILE A 36 -7.67 -10.40 1.70
CA ILE A 36 -8.62 -11.36 2.25
C ILE A 36 -9.27 -12.16 1.11
N SER A 37 -9.74 -11.50 0.04
CA SER A 37 -10.31 -12.18 -1.13
C SER A 37 -9.32 -13.15 -1.78
N ALA A 38 -8.06 -12.74 -1.93
CA ALA A 38 -7.00 -13.64 -2.43
C ALA A 38 -6.75 -14.85 -1.52
N LYS A 39 -6.90 -14.69 -0.20
CA LYS A 39 -6.78 -15.80 0.76
C LYS A 39 -7.95 -16.76 0.63
N GLU A 40 -9.18 -16.26 0.60
CA GLU A 40 -10.41 -17.05 0.44
C GLU A 40 -10.46 -17.80 -0.90
N ALA A 41 -9.96 -17.16 -1.96
CA ALA A 41 -9.78 -17.81 -3.25
C ALA A 41 -8.77 -18.97 -3.22
N GLY A 42 -8.02 -19.17 -2.13
CA GLY A 42 -6.99 -20.21 -2.02
C GLY A 42 -5.66 -19.79 -2.62
N GLY A 43 -5.37 -18.49 -2.67
CA GLY A 43 -4.15 -17.96 -3.29
C GLY A 43 -2.87 -18.54 -2.69
N GLN A 44 -2.86 -18.95 -1.43
CA GLN A 44 -1.69 -19.56 -0.79
C GLN A 44 -1.30 -20.91 -1.43
N SER A 45 -2.26 -21.73 -1.85
CA SER A 45 -2.00 -23.03 -2.49
C SER A 45 -1.97 -22.93 -4.01
N LEU A 46 -2.89 -22.16 -4.60
CA LEU A 46 -3.11 -22.13 -6.05
C LEU A 46 -2.30 -21.05 -6.77
N ALA A 47 -1.86 -19.99 -6.05
CA ALA A 47 -1.07 -18.90 -6.59
C ALA A 47 0.04 -18.41 -5.61
N PRO A 48 0.86 -19.31 -5.02
CA PRO A 48 1.74 -19.00 -3.88
C PRO A 48 2.73 -17.87 -4.15
N ALA A 49 3.28 -17.81 -5.37
CA ALA A 49 4.25 -16.77 -5.74
C ALA A 49 3.65 -15.35 -5.73
N LEU A 50 2.40 -15.20 -6.17
CA LEU A 50 1.70 -13.91 -6.16
C LEU A 50 1.19 -13.58 -4.76
N TYR A 51 0.63 -14.58 -4.08
CA TYR A 51 0.10 -14.43 -2.71
C TYR A 51 1.20 -14.01 -1.72
N ARG A 52 2.39 -14.64 -1.76
CA ARG A 52 3.53 -14.24 -0.91
C ARG A 52 4.01 -12.81 -1.19
N LYS A 53 4.00 -12.38 -2.46
CA LYS A 53 4.33 -10.98 -2.82
C LYS A 53 3.29 -10.02 -2.25
N ALA A 54 2.00 -10.36 -2.37
CA ALA A 54 0.91 -9.57 -1.80
C ALA A 54 1.07 -9.43 -0.28
N GLU A 55 1.30 -10.54 0.43
CA GLU A 55 1.51 -10.57 1.88
C GLU A 55 2.70 -9.71 2.31
N PHE A 56 3.83 -9.84 1.61
CA PHE A 56 5.03 -9.04 1.88
C PHE A 56 4.75 -7.54 1.79
N TYR A 57 4.08 -7.09 0.73
CA TYR A 57 3.73 -5.68 0.57
C TYR A 57 2.65 -5.24 1.55
N TYR A 58 1.68 -6.09 1.89
CA TYR A 58 0.66 -5.81 2.90
C TYR A 58 1.29 -5.55 4.28
N LEU A 59 2.23 -6.41 4.70
CA LEU A 59 2.96 -6.25 5.96
C LEU A 59 3.81 -4.97 5.97
N LYS A 60 4.47 -4.66 4.85
CA LYS A 60 5.20 -3.38 4.68
C LYS A 60 4.29 -2.16 4.73
N ALA A 61 3.10 -2.24 4.14
CA ALA A 61 2.10 -1.18 4.18
C ALA A 61 1.65 -0.92 5.62
N LYS A 62 1.26 -1.98 6.36
CA LYS A 62 0.88 -1.89 7.78
C LYS A 62 2.01 -1.30 8.64
N SER A 63 3.24 -1.77 8.46
CA SER A 63 4.40 -1.26 9.19
C SER A 63 4.64 0.23 8.92
N SER A 64 4.60 0.64 7.65
CA SER A 64 4.78 2.05 7.25
C SER A 64 3.65 2.95 7.74
N TYR A 65 2.41 2.45 7.71
CA TYR A 65 1.23 3.17 8.20
C TYR A 65 1.32 3.44 9.71
N ARG A 66 1.73 2.44 10.51
CA ARG A 66 1.96 2.59 11.96
C ARG A 66 3.02 3.64 12.27
N ARG A 67 4.09 3.69 11.46
CA ARG A 67 5.17 4.68 11.57
C ARG A 67 4.82 6.07 11.02
N LYS A 68 3.57 6.29 10.58
CA LYS A 68 3.08 7.53 9.95
C LYS A 68 3.79 7.90 8.64
N PHE A 69 4.47 6.95 7.99
CA PHE A 69 5.04 7.13 6.65
C PHE A 69 3.98 6.92 5.57
N PHE A 70 3.04 7.86 5.50
CA PHE A 70 1.81 7.73 4.71
C PHE A 70 2.04 7.56 3.21
N ASN A 71 2.96 8.31 2.61
CA ASN A 71 3.32 8.15 1.19
C ASN A 71 3.86 6.74 0.89
N LYS A 72 4.69 6.20 1.78
CA LYS A 72 5.27 4.86 1.64
C LYS A 72 4.22 3.78 1.88
N ALA A 73 3.35 3.96 2.87
CA ALA A 73 2.23 3.08 3.15
C ALA A 73 1.29 2.97 1.94
N LYS A 74 0.92 4.11 1.33
CA LYS A 74 0.07 4.15 0.13
C LYS A 74 0.69 3.38 -1.04
N LYS A 75 1.98 3.58 -1.31
CA LYS A 75 2.70 2.84 -2.37
C LYS A 75 2.69 1.33 -2.14
N TYR A 76 2.94 0.89 -0.91
CA TYR A 76 2.89 -0.53 -0.58
C TYR A 76 1.47 -1.11 -0.58
N ALA A 77 0.47 -0.34 -0.17
CA ALA A 77 -0.92 -0.75 -0.22
C ALA A 77 -1.37 -0.99 -1.67
N ASP A 78 -1.03 -0.09 -2.60
CA ASP A 78 -1.35 -0.27 -4.02
C ASP A 78 -0.67 -1.52 -4.61
N LEU A 79 0.61 -1.74 -4.29
CA LEU A 79 1.32 -2.96 -4.70
C LEU A 79 0.66 -4.22 -4.12
N SER A 80 0.35 -4.23 -2.83
CA SER A 80 -0.35 -5.32 -2.17
C SER A 80 -1.66 -5.63 -2.87
N LYS A 81 -2.49 -4.61 -3.11
CA LYS A 81 -3.79 -4.74 -3.78
C LYS A 81 -3.65 -5.41 -5.15
N ARG A 82 -2.76 -4.90 -6.00
CA ARG A 82 -2.52 -5.44 -7.36
C ARG A 82 -2.04 -6.89 -7.34
N PHE A 83 -1.16 -7.26 -6.40
CA PHE A 83 -0.71 -8.65 -6.31
C PHE A 83 -1.79 -9.57 -5.74
N SER A 84 -2.60 -9.08 -4.80
CA SER A 84 -3.75 -9.81 -4.27
C SER A 84 -4.78 -10.11 -5.37
N GLU A 85 -5.21 -9.10 -6.12
CA GLU A 85 -6.17 -9.26 -7.23
C GLU A 85 -5.67 -10.28 -8.28
N LYS A 86 -4.38 -10.24 -8.61
CA LYS A 86 -3.76 -11.23 -9.51
C LYS A 86 -3.73 -12.63 -8.91
N ALA A 87 -3.46 -12.75 -7.61
CA ALA A 87 -3.42 -14.04 -6.92
C ALA A 87 -4.84 -14.65 -6.84
N GLU A 88 -5.83 -13.84 -6.53
CA GLU A 88 -7.25 -14.19 -6.50
C GLU A 88 -7.71 -14.71 -7.85
N PHE A 89 -7.50 -13.92 -8.92
CA PHE A 89 -7.88 -14.34 -10.28
C PHE A 89 -7.20 -15.65 -10.68
N LYS A 90 -5.89 -15.78 -10.43
CA LYS A 90 -5.15 -17.00 -10.78
C LYS A 90 -5.67 -18.21 -9.99
N ALA A 91 -6.03 -18.03 -8.73
CA ALA A 91 -6.57 -19.09 -7.89
C ALA A 91 -7.94 -19.54 -8.39
N TYR A 92 -8.86 -18.61 -8.69
CA TYR A 92 -10.16 -18.95 -9.28
C TYR A 92 -10.04 -19.63 -10.64
N LYS A 93 -9.17 -19.12 -11.52
CA LYS A 93 -8.91 -19.75 -12.82
C LYS A 93 -8.44 -21.19 -12.65
N LYS A 94 -7.54 -21.45 -11.70
CA LYS A 94 -7.05 -22.80 -11.45
C LYS A 94 -8.16 -23.70 -10.89
N LYS A 95 -8.94 -23.23 -9.92
CA LYS A 95 -10.13 -23.97 -9.41
C LYS A 95 -11.10 -24.33 -10.53
N ALA A 96 -11.40 -23.37 -11.41
CA ALA A 96 -12.34 -23.59 -12.50
C ALA A 96 -11.83 -24.62 -13.52
N LEU A 97 -10.54 -24.62 -13.85
CA LEU A 97 -9.92 -25.59 -14.76
C LEU A 97 -9.78 -26.98 -14.15
N ASP A 98 -9.48 -27.07 -12.84
CA ASP A 98 -9.38 -28.35 -12.13
C ASP A 98 -10.77 -29.02 -11.95
N ASN A 99 -11.86 -28.29 -12.17
CA ASN A 99 -13.26 -28.75 -12.07
C ASN A 99 -13.89 -29.12 -13.43
N ILE A 100 -13.14 -29.06 -14.54
CA ILE A 100 -13.57 -29.48 -15.89
C ILE A 100 -12.92 -30.83 -16.20
#